data_AF-A0A2H5Y359-F1
#
_entry.id   AF-A0A2H5Y359-F1
#
_cell.length_a   1.000
_cell.length_b   1.000
_cell.length_c   1.000
_cell.angle_alpha   90.00
_cell.angle_beta   90.00
_cell.angle_gamma   90.00
#
_symmetry.space_group_name_H-M   'P 1'
#
loop_
_entity.id
_entity.type
_entity.pdbx_description
1 polymer ?
#
loop_
_entity_poly.entity_id
_entity_poly.type
_entity_poly.pdbx_seq_one_letter_code
_entity_poly.pdbx_strand_id
1 'polypeptide(L)'
;MRLRRFLPLVGGLVLTLMACQAARGSAPGDNPTRGGADPMRVHESGGVRITIIPLNQRASGDTLDFEVMLDTHTGDLDFDLAALAVLRTDQGQEVKALAWDGGRGGHHLRGRLSFPARDSAGLPLIHEGVRLLELILQDIGGSPEHRFQWEVSP
;
A
#
# COMPACT_ATOMS: atom_id res chain seq x y z
N MET A 1 69.83 36.27 -18.67
CA MET A 1 69.52 37.18 -19.81
C MET A 1 68.20 37.88 -19.51
N ARG A 2 68.22 39.21 -19.45
CA ARG A 2 67.11 40.07 -19.02
C ARG A 2 66.10 40.28 -20.16
N LEU A 3 64.81 40.29 -19.80
CA LEU A 3 63.73 41.23 -20.20
C LEU A 3 63.43 41.35 -21.72
N ARG A 4 62.19 41.25 -22.21
CA ARG A 4 61.11 42.26 -22.05
C ARG A 4 59.76 41.75 -22.59
N ARG A 5 58.77 41.76 -21.70
CA ARG A 5 57.38 42.26 -21.81
C ARG A 5 56.87 42.67 -23.20
N PHE A 6 55.67 42.21 -23.56
CA PHE A 6 54.56 43.06 -24.00
C PHE A 6 53.22 42.37 -23.68
N LEU A 7 52.36 43.07 -22.93
CA LEU A 7 50.93 42.80 -22.74
C LEU A 7 50.20 43.78 -23.68
N PRO A 8 49.06 43.40 -24.30
CA PRO A 8 47.80 44.01 -23.87
C PRO A 8 46.59 43.04 -23.97
N LEU A 9 45.73 43.04 -22.95
CA LEU A 9 44.41 43.71 -22.95
C LEU A 9 43.33 42.97 -23.77
N VAL A 10 42.59 42.11 -23.08
CA VAL A 10 41.20 41.76 -23.42
C VAL A 10 40.45 41.98 -22.10
N GLY A 11 39.67 43.04 -21.93
CA GLY A 11 38.48 43.33 -22.72
C GLY A 11 37.29 42.73 -21.99
N GLY A 12 37.01 43.24 -20.78
CA GLY A 12 35.86 42.82 -19.98
C GLY A 12 34.58 43.39 -20.59
N LEU A 13 33.63 42.52 -20.90
CA LEU A 13 32.24 42.87 -21.18
C LEU A 13 31.36 42.01 -20.28
N VAL A 14 31.04 42.56 -19.11
CA VAL A 14 29.97 42.06 -18.25
C VAL A 14 28.69 42.72 -18.75
N LEU A 15 27.80 41.93 -19.36
CA LEU A 15 26.43 42.34 -19.66
C LEU A 15 25.49 41.40 -18.91
N THR A 16 25.11 41.85 -17.72
CA THR A 16 24.11 41.27 -16.83
C THR A 16 22.72 41.39 -17.45
N LEU A 17 22.04 40.26 -17.66
CA LEU A 17 20.63 40.22 -18.03
C LEU A 17 19.87 39.25 -17.09
N MET A 18 18.91 39.86 -16.39
CA MET A 18 17.71 39.31 -15.75
C MET A 18 17.87 38.23 -14.66
N ALA A 19 17.78 38.71 -13.41
CA ALA A 19 17.24 37.95 -12.31
C ALA A 19 15.74 37.67 -12.54
N CYS A 20 15.34 36.40 -12.61
CA CYS A 20 13.97 36.02 -12.31
C CYS A 20 13.81 35.97 -10.79
N GLN A 21 13.07 36.93 -10.23
CA GLN A 21 12.60 36.88 -8.86
C GLN A 21 11.55 35.77 -8.74
N ALA A 22 11.91 34.64 -8.13
CA ALA A 22 10.92 33.72 -7.58
C ALA A 22 10.46 34.30 -6.23
N ALA A 23 9.23 34.77 -6.19
CA ALA A 23 8.58 35.29 -5.00
C ALA A 23 8.63 34.28 -3.85
N ARG A 24 8.99 34.77 -2.66
CA ARG A 24 8.82 34.05 -1.40
C ARG A 24 7.32 33.94 -1.11
N GLY A 25 6.79 32.73 -1.21
CA GLY A 25 5.54 32.33 -0.57
C GLY A 25 5.85 31.20 0.41
N SER A 26 6.24 31.55 1.63
CA SER A 26 6.20 30.61 2.74
C SER A 26 4.74 30.40 3.11
N ALA A 27 4.21 29.22 2.82
CA ALA A 27 3.09 28.66 3.55
C ALA A 27 3.56 27.33 4.13
N PRO A 28 3.66 27.17 5.45
CA PRO A 28 3.67 25.84 6.05
C PRO A 28 2.27 25.29 5.85
N GLY A 29 2.09 24.50 4.78
CA GLY A 29 0.99 23.54 4.76
C GLY A 29 1.31 22.52 5.82
N ASP A 30 0.64 22.61 6.96
CA ASP A 30 0.54 21.54 7.95
C ASP A 30 0.09 20.28 7.21
N ASN A 31 1.06 19.44 6.84
CA ASN A 31 0.76 18.09 6.42
C ASN A 31 0.63 17.29 7.72
N PRO A 32 -0.58 16.85 8.11
CA PRO A 32 -0.73 16.06 9.31
C PRO A 32 0.19 14.83 9.17
N THR A 33 1.01 14.70 10.20
CA THR A 33 1.84 13.57 10.60
C THR A 33 1.65 12.30 9.76
N ARG A 34 2.73 11.94 9.05
CA ARG A 34 2.97 10.64 8.43
C ARG A 34 2.55 9.49 9.37
N GLY A 35 1.35 8.97 9.18
CA GLY A 35 1.03 7.55 9.37
C GLY A 35 1.31 6.87 8.04
N GLY A 36 2.41 6.11 7.93
CA GLY A 36 2.70 5.40 6.70
C GLY A 36 1.59 4.40 6.39
N ALA A 37 1.05 4.43 5.17
CA ALA A 37 0.20 3.34 4.69
C ALA A 37 1.02 2.05 4.72
N ASP A 38 0.43 0.95 5.20
CA ASP A 38 1.10 -0.34 5.23
C ASP A 38 1.39 -0.82 3.80
N PRO A 39 2.53 -1.52 3.58
CA PRO A 39 2.99 -1.82 2.23
C PRO A 39 2.02 -2.74 1.48
N MET A 40 1.78 -2.48 0.19
CA MET A 40 1.05 -3.42 -0.66
C MET A 40 1.81 -4.75 -0.74
N ARG A 41 1.06 -5.84 -0.97
CA ARG A 41 1.61 -7.17 -1.21
C ARG A 41 1.07 -7.71 -2.53
N VAL A 42 1.94 -8.41 -3.26
CA VAL A 42 1.60 -9.08 -4.51
C VAL A 42 2.02 -10.53 -4.40
N HIS A 43 1.15 -11.44 -4.84
CA HIS A 43 1.43 -12.86 -4.91
C HIS A 43 0.88 -13.42 -6.22
N GLU A 44 1.59 -14.36 -6.83
CA GLU A 44 1.17 -15.01 -8.07
C GLU A 44 1.37 -16.51 -7.94
N SER A 45 0.27 -17.26 -8.04
CA SER A 45 0.24 -18.71 -7.91
C SER A 45 -1.07 -19.23 -8.51
N GLY A 46 -1.09 -20.47 -9.00
CA GLY A 46 -2.30 -21.04 -9.60
C GLY A 46 -2.83 -20.28 -10.84
N GLY A 47 -1.97 -19.55 -11.55
CA GLY A 47 -2.37 -18.74 -12.71
C GLY A 47 -3.19 -17.49 -12.36
N VAL A 48 -3.20 -17.09 -11.08
CA VAL A 48 -3.83 -15.85 -10.62
C VAL A 48 -2.77 -14.96 -9.97
N ARG A 49 -2.74 -13.69 -10.37
CA ARG A 49 -2.01 -12.64 -9.68
C ARG A 49 -2.97 -11.92 -8.74
N ILE A 50 -2.53 -11.75 -7.50
CA ILE A 50 -3.30 -11.16 -6.42
C ILE A 50 -2.51 -10.00 -5.86
N THR A 51 -3.11 -8.81 -5.82
CA THR A 51 -2.55 -7.62 -5.17
C THR A 51 -3.45 -7.21 -4.01
N ILE A 52 -2.86 -7.00 -2.83
CA ILE A 52 -3.56 -6.61 -1.62
C ILE A 52 -2.97 -5.30 -1.09
N ILE A 53 -3.82 -4.30 -0.88
CA ILE A 53 -3.46 -2.99 -0.35
C ILE A 53 -4.24 -2.76 0.95
N PRO A 54 -3.56 -2.67 2.10
CA PRO A 54 -4.19 -2.23 3.35
C PRO A 54 -4.77 -0.81 3.23
N LEU A 55 -6.03 -0.61 3.62
CA LEU A 55 -6.68 0.70 3.53
C LEU A 55 -6.68 1.45 4.87
N ASN A 56 -6.87 0.73 5.98
CA ASN A 56 -7.10 1.36 7.29
C ASN A 56 -6.55 0.55 8.47
N GLN A 57 -5.51 -0.27 8.27
CA GLN A 57 -4.92 -1.15 9.32
C GLN A 57 -4.46 -0.43 10.60
N ARG A 58 -4.10 0.86 10.50
CA ARG A 58 -3.68 1.71 11.64
C ARG A 58 -4.77 2.65 12.13
N ALA A 59 -5.95 2.65 11.51
CA ALA A 59 -7.05 3.52 11.89
C ALA A 59 -7.90 2.86 12.97
N SER A 60 -8.46 3.68 13.87
CA SER A 60 -9.52 3.22 14.76
C SER A 60 -10.84 3.13 13.98
N GLY A 61 -11.48 1.97 13.98
CA GLY A 61 -12.75 1.74 13.29
C GLY A 61 -13.32 0.35 13.59
N ASP A 62 -14.51 0.08 13.05
CA ASP A 62 -15.20 -1.21 13.23
C ASP A 62 -14.73 -2.29 12.24
N THR A 63 -14.04 -1.89 11.17
CA THR A 63 -13.55 -2.80 10.13
C THR A 63 -12.08 -2.62 9.81
N LEU A 64 -11.45 -3.72 9.40
CA LEU A 64 -10.16 -3.73 8.71
C LEU A 64 -10.42 -4.02 7.24
N ASP A 65 -10.09 -3.05 6.39
CA ASP A 65 -10.41 -3.03 4.98
C ASP A 65 -9.15 -3.16 4.12
N PHE A 66 -9.27 -3.92 3.05
CA PHE A 66 -8.24 -4.18 2.07
C PHE A 66 -8.79 -3.95 0.68
N GLU A 67 -8.05 -3.24 -0.16
CA GLU A 67 -8.30 -3.28 -1.59
C GLU A 67 -7.61 -4.51 -2.18
N VAL A 68 -8.38 -5.31 -2.91
CA VAL A 68 -7.93 -6.56 -3.53
C VAL A 68 -8.09 -6.43 -5.04
N MET A 69 -7.04 -6.78 -5.77
CA MET A 69 -7.06 -6.92 -7.22
C MET A 69 -6.68 -8.35 -7.58
N LEU A 70 -7.48 -8.98 -8.42
CA LEU A 70 -7.31 -10.34 -8.90
C LEU A 70 -7.23 -10.30 -10.42
N ASP A 71 -6.16 -10.83 -10.98
CA ASP A 71 -5.93 -10.92 -12.42
C ASP A 71 -5.61 -12.36 -12.79
N THR A 72 -6.31 -12.91 -13.79
CA THR A 72 -5.99 -14.21 -14.37
C THR A 72 -6.02 -14.16 -15.90
N HIS A 73 -5.27 -15.07 -16.52
CA HIS A 73 -5.32 -15.29 -17.96
C HIS A 73 -5.96 -16.64 -18.32
N THR A 74 -6.49 -17.36 -17.33
CA THR A 74 -7.09 -18.69 -17.50
C THR A 74 -8.26 -18.89 -16.55
N GLY A 75 -9.38 -19.42 -17.04
CA GLY A 75 -10.57 -19.66 -16.21
C GLY A 75 -11.25 -18.37 -15.76
N ASP A 76 -12.29 -18.53 -14.95
CA ASP A 76 -13.12 -17.42 -14.45
C ASP A 76 -12.99 -17.26 -12.94
N LEU A 77 -12.96 -16.00 -12.48
CA LEU A 77 -12.95 -15.63 -11.06
C LEU A 77 -14.38 -15.59 -10.49
N ASP A 78 -15.15 -16.66 -10.69
CA ASP A 78 -16.53 -16.76 -10.17
C ASP A 78 -16.59 -17.49 -8.83
N PHE A 79 -16.23 -16.76 -7.77
CA PHE A 79 -16.34 -17.22 -6.39
C PHE A 79 -16.80 -16.07 -5.48
N ASP A 80 -17.28 -16.43 -4.30
CA ASP A 80 -17.50 -15.45 -3.23
C ASP A 80 -16.19 -15.25 -2.46
N LEU A 81 -15.47 -14.16 -2.74
CA LEU A 81 -14.19 -13.89 -2.11
C LEU A 81 -14.32 -13.71 -0.59
N ALA A 82 -15.42 -13.15 -0.10
CA ALA A 82 -15.61 -12.97 1.34
C ALA A 82 -15.74 -14.33 2.06
N ALA A 83 -16.41 -15.30 1.43
CA ALA A 83 -16.53 -16.64 1.96
C ALA A 83 -15.20 -17.41 2.03
N LEU A 84 -14.20 -17.01 1.23
CA LEU A 84 -12.89 -17.65 1.10
C LEU A 84 -11.77 -16.92 1.84
N ALA A 85 -12.09 -15.85 2.58
CA ALA A 85 -11.10 -14.97 3.17
C ALA A 85 -11.11 -15.02 4.71
N VAL A 86 -9.91 -15.17 5.28
CA VAL A 86 -9.66 -15.16 6.73
C VAL A 86 -8.55 -14.17 7.04
N LEU A 87 -8.72 -13.43 8.13
CA LEU A 87 -7.70 -12.57 8.71
C LEU A 87 -7.26 -13.16 10.06
N ARG A 88 -5.95 -13.29 10.26
CA ARG A 88 -5.34 -13.98 11.40
C ARG A 88 -4.23 -13.14 12.04
N THR A 89 -4.07 -13.26 13.36
CA THR A 89 -2.95 -12.67 14.11
C THR A 89 -1.89 -13.71 14.49
N ASP A 90 -0.67 -13.26 14.82
CA ASP A 90 0.36 -14.13 15.43
C ASP A 90 -0.02 -14.66 16.82
N GLN A 91 -1.06 -14.11 17.44
CA GLN A 91 -1.62 -14.55 18.72
C GLN A 91 -2.75 -15.58 18.54
N GLY A 92 -3.05 -15.98 17.30
CA GLY A 92 -4.00 -17.05 16.96
C GLY A 92 -5.46 -16.61 16.88
N GLN A 93 -5.77 -15.31 16.94
CA GLN A 93 -7.13 -14.83 16.68
C GLN A 93 -7.40 -14.89 15.18
N GLU A 94 -8.60 -15.32 14.82
CA GLU A 94 -9.04 -15.41 13.43
C GLU A 94 -10.44 -14.82 13.28
N VAL A 95 -10.64 -14.08 12.19
CA VAL A 95 -11.95 -13.55 11.78
C VAL A 95 -12.17 -13.79 10.29
N LYS A 96 -13.42 -14.08 9.90
CA LYS A 96 -13.81 -14.17 8.50
C LYS A 96 -14.15 -12.79 7.94
N ALA A 97 -14.02 -12.63 6.62
CA ALA A 97 -14.47 -11.40 5.98
C ALA A 97 -15.99 -11.20 6.15
N LEU A 98 -16.39 -9.95 6.30
CA LEU A 98 -17.78 -9.50 6.36
C LEU A 98 -18.37 -9.33 4.96
N ALA A 99 -17.59 -8.76 4.04
CA ALA A 99 -18.09 -8.38 2.72
C ALA A 99 -16.96 -8.25 1.69
N TRP A 100 -17.36 -8.46 0.43
CA TRP A 100 -16.59 -8.21 -0.78
C TRP A 100 -17.46 -7.40 -1.74
N ASP A 101 -16.94 -6.27 -2.26
CA ASP A 101 -17.69 -5.40 -3.18
C ASP A 101 -17.18 -5.39 -4.63
N GLY A 102 -16.12 -6.14 -4.95
CA GLY A 102 -15.52 -6.16 -6.28
C GLY A 102 -16.21 -7.08 -7.29
N GLY A 103 -17.43 -7.57 -6.98
CA GLY A 103 -18.23 -8.39 -7.88
C GLY A 103 -17.73 -9.84 -8.02
N ARG A 104 -18.22 -10.53 -9.06
CA ARG A 104 -17.94 -11.95 -9.34
C ARG A 104 -17.82 -12.16 -10.84
N GLY A 105 -16.98 -13.12 -11.24
CA GLY A 105 -16.83 -13.57 -12.63
C GLY A 105 -15.87 -12.73 -13.47
N GLY A 106 -15.50 -13.28 -14.63
CA GLY A 106 -14.51 -12.68 -15.54
C GLY A 106 -13.06 -12.94 -15.12
N HIS A 107 -12.13 -12.17 -15.70
CA HIS A 107 -10.68 -12.40 -15.56
C HIS A 107 -9.96 -11.32 -14.73
N HIS A 108 -10.66 -10.24 -14.40
CA HIS A 108 -10.14 -9.12 -13.62
C HIS A 108 -11.19 -8.70 -12.60
N LEU A 109 -10.87 -8.78 -11.32
CA LEU A 109 -11.70 -8.27 -10.23
C LEU A 109 -10.94 -7.24 -9.41
N ARG A 110 -11.65 -6.21 -8.95
CA ARG A 110 -11.11 -5.18 -8.06
C ARG A 110 -12.20 -4.72 -7.11
N GLY A 111 -11.89 -4.64 -5.83
CA GLY A 111 -12.83 -4.18 -4.83
C GLY A 111 -12.23 -4.16 -3.44
N ARG A 112 -13.08 -3.86 -2.47
CA ARG A 112 -12.79 -3.85 -1.05
C ARG A 112 -13.27 -5.14 -0.41
N LEU A 113 -12.36 -5.74 0.35
CA LEU A 113 -12.59 -6.87 1.23
C LEU A 113 -12.52 -6.36 2.67
N SER A 114 -13.61 -6.50 3.41
CA SER A 114 -13.76 -5.94 4.76
C SER A 114 -13.85 -7.05 5.80
N PHE A 115 -13.14 -6.89 6.92
CA PHE A 115 -13.14 -7.77 8.08
C PHE A 115 -13.62 -7.03 9.32
N PRO A 116 -14.15 -7.70 10.35
CA PRO A 116 -14.38 -7.03 11.63
C PRO A 116 -13.02 -6.65 12.26
N ALA A 117 -12.94 -5.47 12.87
CA ALA A 117 -11.75 -5.05 13.61
C ALA A 117 -11.68 -5.65 15.03
N ARG A 118 -12.63 -6.52 15.39
CA ARG A 118 -12.75 -7.19 16.68
C ARG A 118 -13.02 -8.67 16.50
N ASP A 119 -12.54 -9.47 17.45
CA ASP A 119 -12.81 -10.91 17.51
C ASP A 119 -14.23 -11.22 18.05
N SER A 120 -14.55 -12.51 18.18
CA SER A 120 -15.84 -12.96 18.71
C SER A 120 -16.07 -12.62 20.18
N ALA A 121 -15.02 -12.32 20.94
CA ALA A 121 -15.10 -11.85 22.33
C ALA A 121 -15.24 -10.31 22.42
N GLY A 122 -15.19 -9.61 21.27
CA GLY A 122 -15.28 -8.16 21.18
C GLY A 122 -13.95 -7.45 21.45
N LEU A 123 -12.84 -8.18 21.57
CA LEU A 123 -11.51 -7.58 21.72
C LEU A 123 -11.01 -7.07 20.36
N PRO A 124 -10.32 -5.90 20.30
CA PRO A 124 -9.70 -5.44 19.06
C PRO A 124 -8.77 -6.51 18.50
N LEU A 125 -8.82 -6.76 17.20
CA LEU A 125 -7.98 -7.77 16.55
C LEU A 125 -6.50 -7.36 16.57
N ILE A 126 -6.23 -6.06 16.43
CA ILE A 126 -4.90 -5.48 16.59
C ILE A 126 -4.88 -4.77 17.94
N HIS A 127 -4.08 -5.30 18.88
CA HIS A 127 -3.95 -4.80 20.24
C HIS A 127 -2.51 -4.99 20.74
N GLU A 128 -2.23 -4.50 21.95
CA GLU A 128 -0.94 -4.70 22.60
C GLU A 128 -0.59 -6.19 22.67
N GLY A 129 0.47 -6.58 21.95
CA GLY A 129 0.99 -7.95 21.91
C GLY A 129 0.94 -8.58 20.51
N VAL A 130 0.04 -8.10 19.64
CA VAL A 130 0.01 -8.51 18.23
C VAL A 130 1.18 -7.87 17.49
N ARG A 131 1.85 -8.66 16.64
CA ARG A 131 2.98 -8.21 15.82
C ARG A 131 2.79 -8.53 14.34
N LEU A 132 1.97 -9.52 14.02
CA LEU A 132 1.73 -9.96 12.66
C LEU A 132 0.23 -10.01 12.38
N LEU A 133 -0.14 -9.45 11.24
CA LEU A 133 -1.45 -9.64 10.63
C LEU A 133 -1.27 -10.44 9.33
N GLU A 134 -2.05 -11.50 9.16
CA GLU A 134 -2.03 -12.35 7.99
C GLU A 134 -3.41 -12.42 7.34
N LEU A 135 -3.49 -12.07 6.06
CA LEU A 135 -4.66 -12.30 5.22
C LEU A 135 -4.44 -13.58 4.42
N ILE A 136 -5.42 -14.49 4.52
CA ILE A 136 -5.42 -15.81 3.88
C ILE A 136 -6.60 -15.86 2.93
N LEU A 137 -6.33 -16.11 1.65
CA LEU A 137 -7.34 -16.38 0.63
C LEU A 137 -7.29 -17.85 0.24
N GLN A 138 -8.41 -18.55 0.36
CA GLN A 138 -8.50 -20.00 0.15
C GLN A 138 -9.03 -20.34 -1.24
N ASP A 139 -8.53 -21.43 -1.82
CA ASP A 139 -9.06 -22.06 -3.04
C ASP A 139 -9.18 -21.14 -4.27
N ILE A 140 -8.25 -20.19 -4.45
CA ILE A 140 -8.21 -19.30 -5.62
C ILE A 140 -7.18 -19.82 -6.63
N GLY A 141 -7.59 -19.96 -7.91
CA GLY A 141 -6.68 -20.39 -8.99
C GLY A 141 -6.20 -21.84 -8.86
N GLY A 142 -6.91 -22.69 -8.11
CA GLY A 142 -6.48 -24.06 -7.83
C GLY A 142 -5.33 -24.19 -6.83
N SER A 143 -4.87 -23.08 -6.23
CA SER A 143 -3.99 -23.09 -5.08
C SER A 143 -4.83 -23.18 -3.80
N PRO A 144 -4.50 -24.08 -2.85
CA PRO A 144 -5.25 -24.21 -1.59
C PRO A 144 -5.32 -22.90 -0.80
N GLU A 145 -4.23 -22.13 -0.79
CA GLU A 145 -4.15 -20.88 -0.05
C GLU A 145 -3.18 -19.87 -0.68
N HIS A 146 -3.47 -18.59 -0.51
CA HIS A 146 -2.57 -17.46 -0.74
C HIS A 146 -2.46 -16.64 0.55
N ARG A 147 -1.24 -16.33 0.99
CA ARG A 147 -0.96 -15.73 2.31
C ARG A 147 -0.22 -14.40 2.15
N PHE A 148 -0.71 -13.37 2.84
CA PHE A 148 -0.16 -12.02 2.80
C PHE A 148 0.04 -11.51 4.22
N GLN A 149 1.25 -11.03 4.53
CA GLN A 149 1.64 -10.69 5.90
C GLN A 149 2.11 -9.25 6.04
N TRP A 150 1.71 -8.62 7.14
CA TRP A 150 2.11 -7.28 7.56
C TRP A 150 2.53 -7.28 9.02
N GLU A 151 3.63 -6.58 9.30
CA GLU A 151 3.97 -6.22 10.67
C GLU A 151 3.01 -5.13 11.15
N VAL A 152 2.41 -5.34 12.32
CA VAL A 152 1.54 -4.38 12.96
C VAL A 152 2.14 -3.95 14.29
N SER A 153 2.11 -2.65 14.52
CA SER A 153 2.46 -2.04 15.80
C SER A 153 1.23 -1.24 16.24
N PRO A 154 0.53 -1.68 17.30
CA PRO A 154 -0.62 -0.96 17.83
C PRO A 154 -0.24 0.44 18.34
#